data_AF-B3QSM3-F1
#
_entry.id   AF-B3QSM3-F1
#
_cell.length_a   1.000
_cell.length_b   1.000
_cell.length_c   1.000
_cell.angle_alpha   90.00
_cell.angle_beta   90.00
_cell.angle_gamma   90.00
#
_symmetry.space_group_name_H-M   'P 1'
#
loop_
_entity.id
_entity.type
_entity.pdbx_description
1 polymer ?
#
loop_
_entity_poly.entity_id
_entity_poly.type
_entity_poly.pdbx_seq_one_letter_code
_entity_poly.pdbx_strand_id
1 'polypeptide(L)' 'MSDLEANIAAVMDELTRAMAEMKKSTNLEERLQYSTLVKNISDAYQTLTMAKNDQMMDDELEDWEEDDFEDGDDDDVDDE' A
#
# COMPACT_ATOMS: atom_id res chain seq x y z
N MET A 1 -9.91 -4.89 6.31
CA MET A 1 -9.46 -4.27 5.05
C MET A 1 -9.33 -2.80 5.33
N SER A 2 -8.11 -2.26 5.29
CA SER A 2 -7.88 -0.84 5.57
C SER A 2 -8.38 0.03 4.42
N ASP A 3 -8.65 1.31 4.67
CA ASP A 3 -9.05 2.27 3.63
C ASP A 3 -8.01 2.32 2.49
N LEU A 4 -6.73 2.13 2.82
CA LEU A 4 -5.65 2.06 1.86
C LEU A 4 -5.77 0.83 0.94
N GLU A 5 -6.10 -0.34 1.49
CA GLU A 5 -6.32 -1.55 0.71
C GLU A 5 -7.54 -1.45 -0.21
N ALA A 6 -8.61 -0.80 0.26
CA ALA A 6 -9.79 -0.52 -0.56
C ALA A 6 -9.46 0.42 -1.72
N ASN A 7 -8.66 1.46 -1.46
CA ASN A 7 -8.19 2.40 -2.50
C ASN A 7 -7.30 1.71 -3.53
N ILE A 8 -6.38 0.85 -3.10
CA ILE A 8 -5.52 0.06 -4.01
C ILE A 8 -6.38 -0.84 -4.91
N ALA A 9 -7.38 -1.53 -4.33
CA ALA A 9 -8.28 -2.38 -5.09
C ALA A 9 -9.10 -1.60 -6.14
N ALA A 10 -9.61 -0.41 -5.77
CA ALA A 10 -10.36 0.46 -6.68
C ALA A 10 -9.49 0.94 -7.86
N VAL A 11 -8.27 1.40 -7.58
CA VAL A 11 -7.32 1.84 -8.61
C VAL A 11 -6.96 0.69 -9.57
N MET A 12 -6.82 -0.53 -9.07
CA MET A 12 -6.56 -1.71 -9.91
C MET A 12 -7.74 -2.09 -10.81
N ASP A 13 -8.97 -1.94 -10.33
CA ASP A 13 -10.18 -2.17 -11.14
C ASP A 13 -10.28 -1.11 -12.26
N GLU A 14 -10.05 0.16 -11.94
CA GLU A 14 -10.02 1.24 -12.94
C GLU A 14 -8.92 1.04 -13.97
N LEU A 15 -7.72 0.60 -13.56
CA LEU A 15 -6.60 0.29 -14.47
C LEU A 15 -6.99 -0.81 -15.45
N THR A 16 -7.58 -1.89 -14.93
CA THR A 16 -8.03 -3.05 -15.73
C THR A 16 -9.08 -2.62 -16.74
N ARG A 17 -10.05 -1.80 -16.32
CA ARG A 17 -11.09 -1.27 -17.19
C ARG A 17 -10.53 -0.36 -18.28
N ALA A 18 -9.65 0.57 -17.92
CA ALA A 18 -9.01 1.47 -18.88
C ALA A 18 -8.20 0.72 -19.95
N MET A 19 -7.45 -0.32 -19.55
CA MET A 19 -6.72 -1.18 -20.50
C MET A 19 -7.68 -1.98 -21.41
N ALA A 20 -8.80 -2.46 -20.88
CA ALA A 20 -9.80 -3.17 -21.67
C ALA A 20 -10.44 -2.26 -22.73
N GLU A 21 -10.81 -1.04 -22.36
CA GLU A 21 -11.37 -0.05 -23.29
C GLU A 21 -10.33 0.41 -24.33
N MET A 22 -9.09 0.63 -23.91
CA MET A 22 -7.97 0.93 -24.81
C MET A 22 -7.79 -0.15 -25.89
N LYS A 23 -7.91 -1.43 -25.50
CA LYS A 23 -7.77 -2.58 -26.41
C LYS A 23 -8.93 -2.68 -27.40
N LYS A 24 -10.13 -2.27 -27.00
CA LYS A 24 -11.33 -2.27 -27.84
C LYS A 24 -11.39 -1.06 -28.78
N SER A 25 -10.78 0.06 -28.39
CA SER A 25 -10.83 1.29 -29.18
C SER A 25 -10.12 1.11 -30.53
N THR A 26 -10.82 1.49 -31.59
CA THR A 26 -10.31 1.52 -32.97
C THR A 26 -9.84 2.92 -33.38
N ASN A 27 -10.06 3.93 -32.54
CA ASN A 27 -9.69 5.31 -32.81
C ASN A 27 -8.33 5.62 -32.13
N LEU A 28 -7.38 6.17 -32.89
CA LEU A 28 -6.06 6.51 -32.37
C LEU A 28 -6.12 7.55 -31.24
N GLU A 29 -7.00 8.54 -31.35
CA GLU A 29 -7.16 9.59 -30.35
C GLU A 29 -7.71 9.03 -29.03
N GLU A 30 -8.73 8.17 -29.08
CA GLU A 30 -9.24 7.46 -27.91
C GLU A 30 -8.17 6.54 -27.30
N ARG A 31 -7.42 5.79 -28.12
CA ARG A 31 -6.31 4.96 -27.62
C ARG A 31 -5.25 5.81 -26.92
N LEU A 32 -4.94 7.00 -27.41
CA LEU A 32 -4.02 7.93 -26.74
C LEU A 32 -4.59 8.43 -25.41
N GLN A 33 -5.87 8.79 -25.36
CA GLN A 33 -6.54 9.21 -24.12
C GLN A 33 -6.51 8.09 -23.07
N TYR A 34 -6.87 6.86 -23.45
CA TYR A 34 -6.75 5.70 -22.56
C TYR A 34 -5.31 5.42 -22.15
N SER A 35 -4.33 5.69 -23.02
CA SER A 35 -2.90 5.52 -22.69
C SER A 35 -2.48 6.47 -21.57
N THR A 36 -2.90 7.73 -21.67
CA THR A 36 -2.64 8.73 -20.63
C THR A 36 -3.35 8.35 -19.32
N LEU A 37 -4.60 7.88 -19.41
CA LEU A 37 -5.35 7.44 -18.24
C LEU A 37 -4.67 6.25 -17.55
N VAL A 38 -4.28 5.22 -18.30
CA VAL A 38 -3.56 4.03 -17.78
C VAL A 38 -2.27 4.45 -17.07
N LYS A 39 -1.51 5.38 -17.66
CA LYS A 39 -0.29 5.91 -17.02
C LYS A 39 -0.60 6.59 -15.68
N ASN A 40 -1.59 7.49 -15.65
CA ASN A 40 -1.94 8.22 -14.43
C ASN A 40 -2.43 7.29 -13.31
N ILE A 41 -3.24 6.27 -13.66
CA ILE A 41 -3.72 5.27 -12.70
C ILE A 41 -2.55 4.40 -12.21
N SER A 42 -1.62 4.02 -13.09
CA SER A 42 -0.41 3.28 -12.71
C SER A 42 0.46 4.07 -11.73
N ASP A 43 0.63 5.37 -11.96
CA ASP A 43 1.40 6.25 -11.07
C ASP A 43 0.72 6.32 -9.68
N ALA A 44 -0.61 6.45 -9.63
CA ALA A 44 -1.38 6.44 -8.38
C ALA A 44 -1.26 5.11 -7.63
N TYR A 45 -1.30 3.97 -8.34
CA TYR A 45 -1.10 2.65 -7.75
C TYR A 45 0.28 2.51 -7.08
N GLN A 46 1.33 3.01 -7.74
CA GLN A 46 2.68 2.99 -7.17
C GLN A 46 2.76 3.81 -5.88
N THR A 47 2.19 5.02 -5.86
CA THR A 47 2.16 5.86 -4.64
C THR A 47 1.42 5.17 -3.50
N LEU A 48 0.26 4.55 -3.75
CA LEU A 48 -0.50 3.85 -2.71
C LEU A 48 0.23 2.59 -2.21
N THR A 49 0.95 1.89 -3.09
CA THR A 49 1.74 0.71 -2.70
C THR A 49 2.93 1.10 -1.83
N MET A 50 3.59 2.22 -2.13
CA MET A 50 4.65 2.76 -1.27
C MET A 50 4.09 3.14 0.11
N ALA A 51 2.96 3.85 0.16
CA ALA A 51 2.30 4.19 1.42
C ALA A 51 1.92 2.93 2.24
N LYS A 52 1.54 1.83 1.57
CA LYS A 52 1.24 0.56 2.25
C LYS A 52 2.50 -0.06 2.83
N ASN A 53 3.62 -0.01 2.11
CA ASN A 53 4.90 -0.50 2.61
C ASN A 53 5.40 0.34 3.81
N ASP A 54 5.22 1.66 3.78
CA ASP A 54 5.58 2.53 4.90
C ASP A 54 4.72 2.21 6.14
N GLN A 55 3.40 2.02 5.97
CA GLN A 55 2.52 1.58 7.07
C GLN A 55 2.97 0.23 7.67
N MET A 56 3.36 -0.73 6.83
CA MET A 56 3.84 -2.03 7.32
C MET A 56 5.18 -1.91 8.07
N MET A 57 6.03 -0.94 7.73
CA MET A 57 7.28 -0.68 8.45
C MET A 57 7.03 0.05 9.78
N ASP A 58 6.07 0.98 9.82
CA ASP A 58 5.66 1.66 11.06
C ASP A 58 5.01 0.66 12.04
N ASP A 59 4.10 -0.19 11.55
CA ASP A 59 3.49 -1.26 12.35
C ASP A 59 4.55 -2.25 12.87
N GLU A 60 5.57 -2.59 12.05
CA GLU A 60 6.69 -3.43 12.47
C GLU A 60 7.60 -2.73 13.47
N LEU A 61 7.75 -1.41 13.46
CA LEU A 61 8.54 -0.70 14.48
C LEU A 61 7.79 -0.59 15.82
N GLU A 62 6.48 -0.38 15.79
CA GLU A 62 5.63 -0.29 17.00
C GLU A 62 5.63 -1.63 17.77
N ASP A 63 5.63 -2.77 17.06
CA ASP A 63 5.68 -4.12 17.65
C ASP A 63 7.03 -4.42 18.34
N TRP A 64 8.13 -3.78 17.92
CA TRP A 64 9.45 -3.95 18.55
C TRP A 64 9.67 -2.97 19.72
N GLU A 65 8.96 -1.84 19.77
CA GLU A 65 9.01 -0.93 20.91
C GLU A 65 8.21 -1.45 22.13
N GLU A 66 7.23 -2.33 21.93
CA GLU A 66 6.47 -2.96 23.03
C GLU A 66 7.22 -4.11 23.73
N ASP A 67 8.19 -4.77 23.07
CA ASP A 67 8.94 -5.91 23.63
C ASP A 67 10.18 -5.53 24.46
N ASP A 68 10.69 -4.29 24.36
CA ASP A 68 11.91 -3.82 25.06
C ASP A 68 11.62 -3.03 26.37
N PHE A 69 10.35 -2.95 26.81
CA PHE A 69 9.95 -2.24 28.05
C PHE A 69 9.27 -3.16 29.09
N GLU A 70 9.73 -4.39 29.26
CA GLU A 70 9.64 -5.06 30.57
C GLU A 70 10.91 -4.76 31.37
N ASP A 71 10.99 -3.54 31.92
CA ASP A 71 11.76 -3.25 33.13
C ASP A 71 11.14 -4.06 34.28
N GLY A 72 11.44 -5.36 34.31
CA GLY A 72 11.26 -6.21 35.47
C GLY A 72 12.45 -6.02 36.41
N ASP A 73 12.47 -4.87 37.11
CA ASP A 73 13.07 -4.78 38.43
C ASP A 73 12.40 -5.84 39.32
N ASP A 74 13.11 -6.92 39.63
CA ASP A 74 12.94 -7.63 40.89
C ASP A 74 14.32 -8.08 41.36
N ASP A 75 14.97 -7.14 42.05
CA ASP A 75 15.95 -7.39 43.10
C ASP A 75 15.39 -8.43 44.08
N ASP A 76 15.83 -9.69 43.97
CA ASP A 76 15.81 -10.63 45.10
C ASP A 76 17.21 -11.21 45.31
N VAL A 77 17.96 -10.47 46.12
CA VAL A 77 19.09 -10.95 46.92
C VAL A 77 18.57 -11.99 47.92
N ASP A 78 18.98 -13.25 47.77
CA ASP A 78 18.97 -14.21 48.87
C ASP A 78 20.41 -14.70 49.15
N ASP A 79 20.94 -14.19 50.27
CA ASP A 79 22.12 -14.69 50.97
C ASP A 79 21.77 -16.01 51.67
N GLU A 80 22.41 -17.13 51.30
CA GLU A 80 22.67 -18.29 52.18
C GLU A 80 24.04 -18.93 51.92
#